data_AF-A0A7W7MDJ3-F1
#
_entry.id   AF-A0A7W7MDJ3-F1
#
_cell.length_a   1.000
_cell.length_b   1.000
_cell.length_c   1.000
_cell.angle_alpha   90.00
_cell.angle_beta   90.00
_cell.angle_gamma   90.00
#
_symmetry.space_group_name_H-M   'P 1'
#
loop_
_entity.id
_entity.type
_entity.pdbx_description
1 polymer ?
#
loop_
_entity_poly.entity_id
_entity_poly.type
_entity_poly.pdbx_seq_one_letter_code
_entity_poly.pdbx_strand_id
1 'polypeptide(L)'
;MAGLLVLRPDLDWSAGGGLFYWTVDFLADRLSDPEAAAYLREISRENLGSLWLAELPADARAQAVELLRDQLVPAGDRELPGGEGKAAVLDRLRELADMARRLG
;
A
#
# COMPACT_ATOMS: atom_id res chain seq x y z
N MET A 1 -8.84 -8.19 -11.82
CA MET A 1 -9.70 -7.58 -10.78
C MET A 1 -8.93 -6.42 -10.15
N ALA A 2 -9.59 -5.32 -9.80
CA ALA A 2 -8.96 -4.18 -9.14
C ALA A 2 -9.01 -4.36 -7.61
N GLY A 3 -8.01 -3.86 -6.90
CA GLY A 3 -7.99 -3.76 -5.44
C GLY A 3 -8.16 -2.30 -5.00
N LEU A 4 -8.66 -2.10 -3.78
CA LEU A 4 -9.01 -0.81 -3.20
C LEU A 4 -8.26 -0.57 -1.88
N LEU A 5 -7.48 0.50 -1.80
CA LEU A 5 -6.87 0.97 -0.56
C LEU A 5 -7.56 2.25 -0.12
N VAL A 6 -8.27 2.21 1.01
CA VAL A 6 -8.97 3.37 1.58
C VAL A 6 -8.09 3.99 2.65
N LEU A 7 -7.54 5.17 2.36
CA LEU A 7 -6.66 5.91 3.26
C LEU A 7 -7.45 6.61 4.37
N ARG A 8 -8.60 7.19 4.01
CA ARG A 8 -9.60 7.78 4.90
C ARG A 8 -10.96 7.86 4.17
N PRO A 9 -12.08 8.12 4.87
CA PRO A 9 -13.38 8.24 4.20
C PRO A 9 -13.38 9.45 3.28
N ASP A 10 -13.37 9.23 1.96
CA ASP A 10 -13.20 10.21 0.83
C ASP A 10 -11.88 10.15 0.07
N LEU A 11 -10.91 9.34 0.52
CA LEU A 11 -9.61 9.23 -0.12
C LEU A 11 -9.25 7.75 -0.30
N ASP A 12 -9.58 7.23 -1.46
CA ASP A 12 -9.28 5.86 -1.87
C ASP A 12 -8.41 5.82 -3.12
N TRP A 13 -7.54 4.82 -3.15
CA TRP A 13 -6.67 4.52 -4.27
C TRP A 13 -7.03 3.14 -4.81
N SER A 14 -7.19 3.03 -6.12
CA SER A 14 -7.46 1.76 -6.78
C SER A 14 -6.32 1.38 -7.71
N ALA A 15 -6.05 0.08 -7.83
CA ALA A 15 -5.04 -0.43 -8.76
C ALA A 15 -5.40 -1.82 -9.26
N GLY A 16 -4.72 -2.27 -10.32
CA GLY A 16 -4.78 -3.68 -10.71
C GLY A 16 -4.29 -4.58 -9.57
N GLY A 17 -4.90 -5.76 -9.43
CA GLY A 17 -4.68 -6.66 -8.29
C GLY A 17 -3.21 -6.91 -7.94
N GLY A 18 -2.34 -7.11 -8.94
CA GLY A 18 -0.91 -7.32 -8.68
C GLY A 18 -0.22 -6.15 -7.97
N LEU A 19 -0.53 -4.91 -8.38
CA LEU A 19 0.06 -3.72 -7.74
C LEU A 19 -0.57 -3.46 -6.37
N PHE A 20 -1.87 -3.73 -6.22
CA PHE A 20 -2.54 -3.66 -4.93
C PHE A 20 -1.91 -4.64 -3.92
N TYR A 21 -1.81 -5.93 -4.25
CA TYR A 21 -1.23 -6.92 -3.34
C TYR A 21 0.24 -6.67 -3.05
N TRP A 22 1.02 -6.25 -4.05
CA TRP A 22 2.41 -5.82 -3.81
C TRP A 22 2.49 -4.67 -2.80
N THR A 23 1.57 -3.71 -2.86
CA THR A 23 1.51 -2.58 -1.91
C THR A 23 1.12 -3.05 -0.50
N VAL A 24 0.19 -4.00 -0.39
CA VAL A 24 -0.20 -4.61 0.89
C VAL A 24 0.96 -5.39 1.50
N ASP A 25 1.66 -6.20 0.72
CA ASP A 25 2.83 -6.97 1.17
C ASP A 25 3.98 -6.04 1.57
N PHE A 26 4.21 -4.96 0.81
CA PHE A 26 5.19 -3.92 1.14
C PHE A 26 4.98 -3.37 2.56
N LEU A 27 3.72 -3.10 2.94
CA LEU A 27 3.35 -2.65 4.28
C LEU A 27 3.53 -3.76 5.32
N ALA A 28 3.03 -4.96 5.03
CA ALA A 28 3.10 -6.10 5.94
C ALA A 28 4.53 -6.46 6.36
N ASP A 29 5.50 -6.28 5.46
CA ASP A 29 6.90 -6.57 5.72
C ASP A 29 7.65 -5.47 6.49
N ARG A 30 7.03 -4.30 6.65
CA ARG A 30 7.67 -3.10 7.24
C ARG A 30 6.97 -2.55 8.47
N LEU A 31 5.72 -2.94 8.71
CA LEU A 31 5.02 -2.61 9.95
C LEU A 31 5.73 -3.24 11.16
N SER A 32 5.83 -2.47 12.24
CA SER A 32 6.40 -2.93 13.51
C SER A 32 5.38 -3.67 14.38
N ASP A 33 4.09 -3.43 14.16
CA ASP A 33 3.01 -4.15 14.82
C ASP A 33 2.81 -5.53 14.14
N PRO A 34 3.08 -6.64 14.84
CA PRO A 34 3.01 -7.98 14.27
C PRO A 34 1.57 -8.44 13.96
N GLU A 35 0.57 -7.96 14.70
CA GLU A 35 -0.83 -8.30 14.45
C GLU A 35 -1.34 -7.57 13.22
N ALA A 36 -1.03 -6.27 13.10
CA ALA A 36 -1.34 -5.49 11.90
C ALA A 36 -0.64 -6.08 10.66
N ALA A 37 0.64 -6.46 10.78
CA ALA A 37 1.36 -7.14 9.70
C ALA A 37 0.72 -8.48 9.31
N ALA A 38 0.26 -9.28 10.29
CA ALA A 38 -0.42 -10.54 10.03
C ALA A 38 -1.77 -10.33 9.30
N TYR A 39 -2.54 -9.32 9.69
CA TYR A 39 -3.79 -8.94 9.01
C TYR A 39 -3.54 -8.58 7.53
N LEU A 40 -2.51 -7.77 7.24
CA LEU A 40 -2.17 -7.42 5.87
C LEU A 40 -1.74 -8.64 5.04
N ARG A 41 -0.99 -9.57 5.63
CA ARG A 41 -0.64 -10.84 4.97
C ARG A 41 -1.87 -11.69 4.66
N GLU A 42 -2.89 -11.66 5.52
CA GLU A 42 -4.15 -12.36 5.26
C GLU A 42 -4.90 -11.75 4.07
N ILE A 43 -4.95 -10.42 3.94
CA ILE A 43 -5.53 -9.75 2.77
C ILE A 43 -4.89 -10.25 1.47
N SER A 44 -3.55 -10.31 1.43
CA SER A 44 -2.81 -10.81 0.27
C SER A 44 -3.04 -12.30 0.02
N ARG A 45 -2.92 -13.13 1.07
CA ARG A 45 -3.05 -14.60 0.98
C ARG A 45 -4.46 -15.04 0.53
N GLU A 46 -5.49 -14.42 1.10
CA GLU A 46 -6.89 -14.76 0.80
C GLU A 46 -7.44 -13.98 -0.41
N ASN A 47 -6.60 -13.20 -1.10
CA ASN A 47 -6.98 -12.37 -2.25
C ASN A 47 -8.17 -11.43 -1.93
N LEU A 48 -8.13 -10.79 -0.77
CA LEU A 48 -9.14 -9.79 -0.39
C LEU A 48 -8.88 -8.50 -1.17
N GLY A 49 -9.88 -8.03 -1.90
CA GLY A 49 -9.75 -6.89 -2.82
C GLY A 49 -9.77 -5.51 -2.17
N SER A 50 -9.65 -5.42 -0.84
CA SER A 50 -9.74 -4.14 -0.14
C SER A 50 -8.92 -4.09 1.14
N LEU A 51 -8.33 -2.93 1.42
CA LEU A 51 -7.67 -2.58 2.69
C LEU A 51 -8.20 -1.22 3.15
N TRP A 52 -8.69 -1.12 4.38
CA TRP A 52 -9.05 0.15 5.01
C TRP A 52 -8.03 0.49 6.10
N LEU A 53 -7.28 1.58 5.93
CA LEU A 53 -6.28 1.99 6.93
C LEU A 53 -6.90 2.29 8.29
N ALA A 54 -8.20 2.66 8.32
CA ALA A 54 -8.94 2.90 9.55
C ALA A 54 -9.14 1.65 10.43
N GLU A 55 -8.99 0.44 9.87
CA GLU A 55 -9.08 -0.83 10.60
C GLU A 55 -7.78 -1.19 11.32
N LEU A 56 -6.67 -0.54 10.98
CA LEU A 56 -5.40 -0.74 11.67
C LEU A 56 -5.39 -0.02 13.02
N PRO A 57 -4.67 -0.54 14.03
CA PRO A 57 -4.33 0.19 15.25
C PRO A 57 -3.74 1.56 14.93
N ALA A 58 -3.96 2.56 15.78
CA ALA A 58 -3.59 3.95 15.49
C ALA A 58 -2.09 4.12 15.16
N ASP A 59 -1.21 3.43 15.89
CA ASP A 59 0.24 3.47 15.67
C ASP A 59 0.63 2.78 14.35
N ALA A 60 0.07 1.60 14.07
CA ALA A 60 0.28 0.90 12.81
C ALA A 60 -0.25 1.69 11.60
N ARG A 61 -1.38 2.38 11.77
CA ARG A 61 -1.94 3.28 10.75
C ARG A 61 -1.02 4.45 10.46
N ALA A 62 -0.51 5.12 11.50
CA ALA A 62 0.44 6.22 11.34
C ALA A 62 1.71 5.75 10.61
N GLN A 63 2.26 4.61 11.03
CA GLN A 63 3.42 4.00 10.38
C GLN A 63 3.13 3.62 8.93
N ALA A 64 1.97 3.04 8.62
CA ALA A 64 1.58 2.70 7.26
C ALA A 64 1.56 3.96 6.37
N VAL A 65 1.00 5.07 6.86
CA VAL A 65 0.99 6.34 6.13
C VAL A 65 2.41 6.85 5.86
N GLU A 66 3.31 6.80 6.86
CA GLU A 66 4.72 7.17 6.67
C GLU A 66 5.42 6.30 5.63
N LEU A 67 5.22 4.97 5.68
CA LEU A 67 5.78 4.03 4.71
C LEU A 67 5.29 4.31 3.29
N LEU A 68 3.98 4.55 3.12
CA LEU A 68 3.39 4.92 1.83
C LEU A 68 3.97 6.24 1.28
N ARG A 69 4.16 7.22 2.17
CA ARG A 69 4.65 8.55 1.83
C ARG A 69 6.11 8.57 1.39
N ASP A 70 6.96 7.86 2.14
CA ASP A 70 8.41 8.08 2.11
C ASP A 70 9.18 6.92 1.48
N GLN A 71 8.64 5.69 1.54
CA GLN A 71 9.38 4.48 1.18
C GLN A 71 8.78 3.70 0.01
N LEU A 72 7.49 3.90 -0.31
CA LEU A 72 6.78 3.14 -1.33
C LEU A 72 7.42 3.25 -2.72
N VAL A 73 7.70 4.47 -3.19
CA VAL A 73 8.25 4.69 -4.54
C VAL A 73 9.69 4.17 -4.66
N PRO A 74 10.61 4.46 -3.71
CA PRO A 74 11.95 3.86 -3.73
C PRO A 74 11.95 2.33 -3.66
N ALA A 75 11.05 1.73 -2.87
CA ALA A 75 10.91 0.28 -2.79
C ALA A 75 10.40 -0.30 -4.12
N GLY A 76 9.36 0.33 -4.71
CA GLY A 76 8.85 -0.06 -6.01
C GLY A 76 9.90 0.00 -7.11
N ASP A 77 10.74 1.04 -7.13
CA ASP A 77 11.83 1.14 -8.11
C ASP A 77 12.90 0.06 -7.92
N ARG A 78 13.12 -0.41 -6.69
CA ARG A 78 14.12 -1.45 -6.43
C ARG A 78 13.59 -2.87 -6.68
N GLU A 79 12.35 -3.13 -6.26
CA GLU A 79 11.83 -4.49 -6.08
C GLU A 79 10.94 -4.93 -7.24
N LEU A 80 10.30 -4.00 -7.95
CA LEU A 80 9.45 -4.36 -9.08
C LEU A 80 10.29 -4.73 -10.31
N PRO A 81 9.83 -5.73 -11.10
CA PRO A 81 10.49 -6.10 -12.34
C PRO A 81 10.70 -4.91 -13.28
N GLY A 82 11.88 -4.85 -13.91
CA GLY A 82 12.14 -3.91 -15.01
C GLY A 82 11.28 -4.20 -16.25
N GLY A 83 11.23 -3.24 -17.17
CA GLY A 83 10.57 -3.39 -18.47
C GLY A 83 9.73 -2.17 -18.86
N GLU A 84 9.10 -2.23 -20.04
CA GLU A 84 8.34 -1.12 -20.64
C GLU A 84 7.21 -0.59 -19.73
N GLY A 85 6.65 -1.45 -18.86
CA GLY A 85 5.58 -1.06 -17.94
C GLY A 85 6.03 -0.43 -16.61
N LYS A 86 7.33 -0.45 -16.27
CA LYS A 86 7.80 -0.06 -14.93
C LYS A 86 7.52 1.41 -14.62
N ALA A 87 7.73 2.29 -15.58
CA ALA A 87 7.47 3.73 -15.39
C ALA A 87 6.01 4.01 -15.00
N ALA A 88 5.05 3.40 -15.71
CA ALA A 88 3.64 3.53 -15.42
C ALA A 88 3.26 2.96 -14.04
N VAL A 89 3.88 1.86 -13.61
CA VAL A 89 3.68 1.32 -12.26
C VAL A 89 4.21 2.28 -11.20
N LEU A 90 5.40 2.85 -11.40
CA LEU A 90 5.96 3.85 -10.48
C LEU A 90 5.10 5.12 -10.41
N ASP A 91 4.48 5.54 -11.51
CA ASP A 91 3.54 6.67 -11.49
C ASP A 91 2.30 6.39 -10.62
N ARG A 92 1.77 5.17 -10.66
CA ARG A 92 0.67 4.76 -9.77
C ARG A 92 1.09 4.71 -8.30
N LEU A 93 2.34 4.33 -8.00
CA LEU A 93 2.88 4.38 -6.65
C LEU A 93 3.12 5.83 -6.19
N ARG A 94 3.55 6.73 -7.08
CA ARG A 94 3.70 8.17 -6.79
C ARG A 94 2.36 8.80 -6.45
N GLU A 95 1.31 8.48 -7.20
CA GLU A 95 -0.06 8.90 -6.92
C GLU A 95 -0.49 8.48 -5.49
N LEU A 96 -0.27 7.22 -5.11
CA LEU A 96 -0.57 6.75 -3.76
C LEU A 96 0.26 7.49 -2.69
N ALA A 97 1.56 7.70 -2.94
CA ALA A 97 2.42 8.46 -2.03
C ALA A 97 1.95 9.92 -1.88
N ASP A 98 1.54 10.57 -2.96
CA ASP A 98 0.98 11.92 -2.94
C ASP A 98 -0.36 11.97 -2.19
N MET A 99 -1.19 10.94 -2.31
CA MET A 99 -2.40 10.81 -1.51
C MET A 99 -2.09 10.66 -0.02
N ALA A 100 -1.08 9.86 0.35
CA ALA A 100 -0.63 9.71 1.73
C ALA A 100 -0.11 11.03 2.32
N ARG A 101 0.58 11.88 1.53
CA ARG A 101 1.01 13.23 1.95
C ARG A 101 -0.13 14.14 2.38
N ARG A 102 -1.36 13.90 1.89
CA ARG A 102 -2.55 14.69 2.25
C ARG A 102 -3.09 14.37 3.65
N LEU A 103 -2.54 13.35 4.32
CA LEU A 103 -3.01 12.89 5.63
C LEU A 103 -2.31 13.56 6.82
N GLY A 104 -1.21 14.27 6.62
CA GLY A 104 -0.44 14.94 7.68
C GLY A 104 1.06 14.80 7.52
#